data_AF-A0A9R1PCP4-F1
#
_entry.id   AF-A0A9R1PCP4-F1
#
_cell.length_a   1.000
_cell.length_b   1.000
_cell.length_c   1.000
_cell.angle_alpha   90.00
_cell.angle_beta   90.00
_cell.angle_gamma   90.00
#
_symmetry.space_group_name_H-M   'P 1'
#
loop_
_entity.id
_entity.type
_entity.pdbx_description
1 polymer ?
#
loop_
_entity_poly.entity_id
_entity_poly.type
_entity_poly.pdbx_seq_one_letter_code
_entity_poly.pdbx_strand_id
1 'polypeptide(L)'
;MARLLENHPKIERVYYPGLISSPWHHIAKSQMTGCGGVISFEVASDLHGVMRFIDALEIPFIATSLGGCESLVQQPAVMSFWYVAL
;
A
#
# COMPACT_ATOMS: atom_id res chain seq x y z
N MET A 1 1.93 6.72 8.82
CA MET A 1 2.44 5.76 7.80
C MET A 1 2.42 6.33 6.39
N ALA A 2 1.28 6.68 5.78
CA ALA A 2 1.21 7.14 4.39
C ALA A 2 2.19 8.29 4.04
N ARG A 3 2.24 9.35 4.85
CA ARG A 3 3.20 10.47 4.67
C ARG A 3 4.66 10.04 4.86
N LEU A 4 4.93 9.06 5.72
CA LEU A 4 6.28 8.53 5.93
C LEU A 4 6.74 7.80 4.67
N LEU A 5 5.88 6.95 4.10
CA LEU A 5 6.13 6.25 2.85
C LEU A 5 6.30 7.24 1.68
N GLU A 6 5.44 8.25 1.58
CA GLU A 6 5.49 9.25 0.50
C GLU A 6 6.81 10.05 0.48
N ASN A 7 7.45 10.23 1.64
CA ASN A 7 8.73 10.93 1.75
C ASN A 7 9.93 9.97 1.74
N HIS A 8 9.73 8.66 1.58
CA HIS A 8 10.82 7.68 1.66
C HIS A 8 11.45 7.46 0.26
N PRO A 9 12.78 7.55 0.11
CA PRO A 9 13.44 7.56 -1.21
C PRO A 9 13.35 6.24 -2.00
N LYS A 10 12.95 5.14 -1.35
CA LYS A 10 12.72 3.83 -2.00
C LYS A 10 11.24 3.58 -2.36
N ILE A 11 10.38 4.55 -2.16
CA ILE A 11 8.96 4.48 -2.52
C ILE A 11 8.75 5.38 -3.73
N GLU A 12 8.23 4.80 -4.81
CA GLU A 12 7.95 5.53 -6.05
C GLU A 12 6.64 6.31 -5.94
N ARG A 13 5.61 5.70 -5.33
CA ARG A 13 4.28 6.31 -5.23
C ARG A 13 3.49 5.78 -4.04
N VAL A 14 2.63 6.63 -3.48
CA VAL A 14 1.67 6.24 -2.44
C VAL A 14 0.26 6.61 -2.88
N TYR A 15 -0.66 5.67 -2.69
CA TYR A 15 -2.09 5.81 -2.95
C TYR A 15 -2.83 5.80 -1.62
N TYR A 16 -3.20 6.99 -1.15
CA TYR A 16 -3.98 7.14 0.08
C TYR A 16 -4.88 8.38 0.01
N PRO A 17 -6.20 8.26 0.23
CA PRO A 17 -7.12 9.40 0.10
C PRO A 17 -6.81 10.58 1.04
N GLY A 18 -6.14 10.31 2.16
CA GLY A 18 -5.75 11.34 3.13
C GLY A 18 -4.51 12.17 2.76
N LEU A 19 -3.80 11.83 1.67
CA LEU A 19 -2.64 12.61 1.20
C LEU A 19 -3.10 13.75 0.28
N ILE A 20 -2.45 14.91 0.39
CA ILE A 20 -2.73 16.09 -0.46
C ILE A 20 -2.40 15.80 -1.93
N SER A 21 -1.39 14.96 -2.18
CA SER A 21 -1.00 14.47 -3.50
C SER A 21 -2.05 13.57 -4.16
N SER A 22 -3.01 13.04 -3.40
CA SER A 22 -4.05 12.18 -3.94
C SER A 22 -5.03 13.00 -4.78
N PRO A 23 -5.34 12.59 -6.02
CA PRO A 23 -6.35 13.27 -6.84
C PRO A 23 -7.75 13.24 -6.19
N TRP A 24 -7.97 12.27 -5.30
CA TRP A 24 -9.24 12.06 -4.60
C TRP A 24 -9.30 12.75 -3.23
N HIS A 25 -8.27 13.49 -2.83
CA HIS A 25 -8.19 14.10 -1.50
C HIS A 25 -9.39 14.99 -1.17
N HIS A 26 -9.79 15.82 -2.13
CA HIS A 26 -10.91 16.76 -1.96
C HIS A 26 -12.25 16.02 -1.77
N ILE A 27 -12.49 14.96 -2.54
CA ILE A 27 -13.67 14.11 -2.42
C ILE A 27 -13.65 13.34 -1.09
N ALA A 28 -12.50 12.76 -0.72
CA ALA A 28 -12.35 12.05 0.54
C ALA A 28 -12.67 12.97 1.73
N LYS A 29 -12.19 14.22 1.69
CA LYS A 29 -12.49 15.23 2.71
C LYS A 29 -13.96 15.64 2.74
N SER A 30 -14.66 15.64 1.61
CA SER A 30 -16.06 16.07 1.55
C SER A 30 -17.04 14.99 2.01
N GLN A 31 -16.72 13.71 1.84
CA GLN A 31 -17.66 12.61 2.10
C GLN A 31 -17.23 11.60 3.17
N MET A 32 -15.97 11.63 3.62
CA MET A 32 -15.44 10.68 4.62
C MET A 32 -15.07 11.42 5.91
N THR A 33 -15.38 10.80 7.06
CA THR A 33 -14.96 11.30 8.39
C THR A 33 -13.53 10.89 8.77
N GLY A 34 -12.93 9.98 8.00
CA GLY A 34 -11.56 9.50 8.11
C GLY A 34 -11.16 8.73 6.85
N CYS A 35 -9.88 8.47 6.64
CA CYS A 35 -9.37 7.92 5.37
C CYS A 35 -9.09 6.41 5.40
N GLY A 36 -9.51 5.71 6.46
CA GLY A 36 -9.30 4.27 6.61
C GLY A 36 -7.85 3.86 6.87
N GLY A 37 -7.63 2.57 7.12
CA GLY A 37 -6.32 1.99 7.46
C GLY A 37 -5.56 1.37 6.30
N VAL A 38 -6.15 1.27 5.10
CA VAL A 38 -5.51 0.66 3.93
C VAL A 38 -4.67 1.70 3.20
N ILE A 39 -3.39 1.38 2.96
CA ILE A 39 -2.45 2.22 2.23
C ILE A 39 -1.80 1.34 1.15
N SER A 40 -1.97 1.72 -0.11
CA SER A 40 -1.27 1.06 -1.23
C SER A 40 -0.08 1.92 -1.65
N PHE A 41 1.02 1.31 -2.04
CA PHE A 41 2.22 2.02 -2.47
C PHE A 41 3.06 1.17 -3.42
N GLU A 42 3.86 1.85 -4.24
CA GLU A 42 4.81 1.26 -5.18
C GLU A 42 6.22 1.42 -4.61
N VAL A 43 6.94 0.31 -4.46
CA VAL A 43 8.36 0.32 -4.11
C VAL A 43 9.14 0.54 -5.41
N ALA A 44 10.14 1.42 -5.38
CA ALA A 44 11.01 1.71 -6.53
C ALA A 44 11.98 0.53 -6.79
N SER A 45 11.42 -0.60 -7.24
CA SER A 45 12.12 -1.86 -7.49
C SER A 45 11.34 -2.74 -8.47
N ASP A 46 12.02 -3.73 -9.03
CA ASP A 46 11.40 -4.83 -9.77
C ASP A 46 10.59 -5.80 -8.89
N LEU A 47 9.88 -6.74 -9.53
CA LEU A 47 9.06 -7.76 -8.88
C LEU A 47 9.80 -8.48 -7.74
N HIS A 48 11.03 -8.93 -8.00
CA HIS A 48 11.82 -9.66 -7.01
C HIS A 48 12.25 -8.80 -5.83
N GLY A 49 12.55 -7.52 -6.04
CA GLY A 49 12.85 -6.62 -4.93
C GLY A 49 11.63 -6.25 -4.10
N VAL A 50 10.43 -6.20 -4.69
CA VAL A 50 9.17 -6.10 -3.92
C VAL A 50 8.95 -7.36 -3.08
N MET A 51 9.21 -8.55 -3.63
CA MET A 51 9.13 -9.81 -2.87
C MET A 51 10.09 -9.79 -1.67
N ARG A 52 11.35 -9.39 -1.88
CA ARG A 52 12.33 -9.24 -0.78
C ARG A 52 11.89 -8.22 0.27
N PHE A 53 11.24 -7.13 -0.14
CA PHE A 53 10.72 -6.14 0.79
C PHE A 53 9.63 -6.74 1.68
N ILE A 54 8.68 -7.47 1.09
CA ILE A 54 7.59 -8.12 1.82
C ILE A 54 8.13 -9.21 2.76
N ASP A 55 9.06 -10.04 2.28
CA ASP A 55 9.68 -11.11 3.07
C ASP A 55 10.51 -10.57 4.26
N ALA A 56 10.98 -9.32 4.19
CA ALA A 56 11.75 -8.69 5.26
C ALA A 56 10.87 -8.07 6.37
N LEU A 57 9.54 -8.06 6.22
CA LEU A 57 8.63 -7.49 7.22
C LEU A 57 8.39 -8.49 8.36
N GLU A 58 8.60 -8.05 9.59
CA GLU A 58 8.46 -8.92 10.78
C GLU A 58 7.11 -8.78 11.51
N ILE A 59 6.38 -7.69 11.26
CA ILE A 59 5.13 -7.36 11.97
C ILE A 59 3.88 -7.76 11.18
N PRO A 60 3.67 -7.31 9.93
CA PRO A 60 2.47 -7.66 9.19
C PRO A 60 2.50 -9.11 8.69
N PHE A 61 1.36 -9.79 8.73
CA PHE A 61 1.22 -11.08 8.05
C PHE A 61 1.04 -10.88 6.54
N ILE A 62 1.61 -11.80 5.74
CA ILE A 62 1.34 -11.86 4.31
C ILE A 62 -0.03 -12.52 4.10
N ALA A 63 -1.07 -11.72 3.83
CA ALA A 63 -2.44 -12.22 3.69
C ALA A 63 -3.32 -11.33 2.79
N THR A 64 -4.31 -11.93 2.15
CA THR A 64 -5.21 -11.29 1.16
C THR A 64 -6.37 -10.49 1.78
N SER A 65 -6.61 -10.63 3.09
CA SER A 65 -7.68 -9.91 3.83
C SER A 65 -7.22 -8.51 4.31
N LEU A 66 -8.12 -7.76 4.97
CA LEU A 66 -7.84 -6.45 5.59
C LEU A 66 -8.85 -6.10 6.68
N GLY A 67 -8.51 -5.13 7.54
CA GLY A 67 -9.43 -4.52 8.51
C GLY A 67 -9.48 -5.16 9.90
N GLY A 68 -8.65 -6.18 10.15
CA GLY A 68 -8.43 -6.73 11.49
C GLY A 68 -7.62 -5.81 12.40
N CYS A 69 -7.40 -6.25 13.64
CA CYS A 69 -6.51 -5.58 14.59
C CYS A 69 -5.03 -5.76 14.20
N GLU A 70 -4.73 -6.82 13.47
CA GLU A 70 -3.42 -7.18 12.95
C GLU A 70 -3.06 -6.33 11.73
N SER A 71 -1.77 -6.05 11.57
CA SER A 71 -1.27 -5.50 10.30
C SER A 71 -1.15 -6.61 9.27
N LEU A 72 -1.54 -6.33 8.04
CA LEU A 72 -1.42 -7.26 6.90
C LEU A 72 -0.70 -6.56 5.75
N VAL A 73 0.05 -7.33 4.98
CA VAL A 73 0.73 -6.89 3.75
C VAL A 73 0.42 -7.86 2.62
N GLN A 74 0.29 -7.36 1.40
CA GLN A 74 0.09 -8.19 0.23
C GLN A 74 0.72 -7.59 -1.02
N GLN A 75 1.07 -8.45 -1.97
CA GLN A 75 1.48 -8.08 -3.33
C GLN A 75 0.39 -8.51 -4.31
N PRO A 76 -0.55 -7.62 -4.70
CA PRO A 76 -1.71 -7.99 -5.51
C PRO A 76 -1.34 -8.67 -6.83
N ALA A 77 -0.25 -8.23 -7.47
CA ALA A 77 0.25 -8.82 -8.71
C ALA A 77 0.56 -10.32 -8.58
N VAL A 78 1.08 -10.77 -7.44
CA VAL A 78 1.44 -12.19 -7.20
C VAL A 78 0.28 -12.95 -6.57
N MET A 79 -0.44 -12.31 -5.64
CA MET A 79 -1.42 -12.99 -4.80
C MET A 79 -2.81 -13.09 -5.43
N SER A 80 -3.16 -12.20 -6.37
CA SER A 80 -4.52 -12.13 -6.92
C SER A 80 -4.56 -12.02 -8.44
N PHE A 81 -3.52 -11.45 -9.05
CA PHE A 81 -3.50 -11.14 -10.49
C PHE A 81 -2.32 -11.78 -11.23
N TRP A 82 -1.77 -12.90 -10.73
CA TRP A 82 -0.57 -13.53 -11.29
C TRP A 82 -0.65 -13.78 -12.81
N TYR A 83 -1.80 -14.28 -13.28
CA TYR A 83 -2.01 -14.54 -14.71
C TYR A 83 -2.16 -13.29 -15.58
N VAL A 84 -2.40 -12.12 -14.98
CA VAL A 84 -2.49 -10.83 -15.69
C VAL A 84 -1.16 -10.09 -15.63
N ALA A 85 -0.28 -10.45 -14.70
CA ALA A 85 1.02 -9.84 -14.49
C ALA A 85 2.14 -10.41 -15.41
N LEU A 86 1.84 -11.46 -16.18
CA LEU A 86 2.70 -12.07 -17.20
C LEU A 86 2.28 -11.59 -18.60
#